data_AF-C4JS30-F1
#
_entry.id   AF-C4JS30-F1
#
_cell.length_a   1.000
_cell.length_b   1.000
_cell.length_c   1.000
_cell.angle_alpha   90.00
_cell.angle_beta   90.00
_cell.angle_gamma   90.00
#
_symmetry.space_group_name_H-M   'P 1'
#
loop_
_entity.id
_entity.type
_entity.pdbx_description
1 polymer ?
#
loop_
_entity_poly.entity_id
_entity_poly.type
_entity_poly.pdbx_seq_one_letter_code
_entity_poly.pdbx_strand_id
1 'polypeptide(L)'
;MTQLNTDSGLSEPKKIALGILNIIDYDVGHLIGSTDIDQPQNAMSLTHTFHVAFGNFDVFLEAVAGQQHTYHIKSLNPVKARLLRLPLTRKLLLSKSQLIEPPSPRLLALHRAIAHILHLSGAGEYIDKILRDFEEAGVQEDGTTELSRLVNWKATGWLDGSVEV
;
A
#
# COMPACT_ATOMS: atom_id res chain seq x y z
N MET A 1 -23.95 1.22 -15.60
CA MET A 1 -23.32 0.03 -14.98
C MET A 1 -22.43 -0.59 -16.04
N THR A 2 -21.14 -0.24 -16.03
CA THR A 2 -20.17 -0.82 -16.95
C THR A 2 -19.63 -2.07 -16.29
N GLN A 3 -19.98 -3.23 -16.83
CA GLN A 3 -19.46 -4.50 -16.33
C GLN A 3 -17.95 -4.51 -16.54
N LEU A 4 -17.20 -4.63 -15.45
CA LEU A 4 -15.80 -5.03 -15.52
C LEU A 4 -15.79 -6.41 -16.17
N ASN A 5 -15.09 -6.54 -17.30
CA ASN A 5 -14.84 -7.84 -17.92
C ASN A 5 -13.93 -8.62 -16.94
N THR A 6 -14.54 -9.35 -16.00
CA THR A 6 -13.87 -10.09 -14.92
C THR A 6 -13.38 -11.46 -15.40
N ASP A 7 -12.71 -11.49 -16.56
CA ASP A 7 -12.15 -12.72 -17.12
C ASP A 7 -10.62 -12.67 -17.26
N SER A 8 -9.97 -11.95 -16.35
CA SER A 8 -8.53 -11.99 -16.15
C SER A 8 -8.21 -12.85 -14.91
N GLY A 9 -7.15 -13.65 -14.99
CA GLY A 9 -6.70 -14.64 -13.98
C GLY A 9 -6.28 -14.09 -12.60
N LEU A 10 -7.03 -13.14 -12.05
CA LEU A 10 -6.87 -12.61 -10.71
C LEU A 10 -7.50 -13.55 -9.69
N SER A 11 -6.80 -13.81 -8.58
CA SER A 11 -7.35 -14.54 -7.43
C SER A 11 -8.53 -13.79 -6.83
N GLU A 12 -9.46 -14.52 -6.20
CA GLU A 12 -10.63 -13.94 -5.53
C GLU A 12 -10.29 -12.80 -4.55
N PRO A 13 -9.28 -12.92 -3.67
CA PRO A 13 -8.88 -11.81 -2.81
C PRO A 13 -8.37 -10.57 -3.56
N LYS A 14 -7.71 -10.74 -4.72
CA LYS A 14 -7.33 -9.59 -5.56
C LYS A 14 -8.57 -8.88 -6.13
N LYS A 15 -9.61 -9.63 -6.51
CA LYS A 15 -10.90 -9.06 -6.96
C LYS A 15 -11.59 -8.30 -5.83
N ILE A 16 -11.62 -8.86 -4.62
CA ILE A 16 -12.19 -8.20 -3.45
C ILE A 16 -11.43 -6.91 -3.12
N ALA A 17 -10.09 -6.97 -3.09
CA ALA A 17 -9.26 -5.80 -2.84
C ALA A 17 -9.53 -4.68 -3.86
N LEU A 18 -9.56 -5.00 -5.16
CA LEU A 18 -9.92 -4.04 -6.20
C LEU A 18 -11.34 -3.48 -6.02
N GLY A 19 -12.30 -4.31 -5.60
CA GLY A 19 -13.65 -3.86 -5.27
C GLY A 19 -13.65 -2.82 -4.15
N ILE A 20 -12.92 -3.07 -3.06
CA ILE A 20 -12.79 -2.13 -1.94
C ILE A 20 -12.11 -0.83 -2.39
N LEU A 21 -11.01 -0.92 -3.15
CA LEU A 21 -10.31 0.27 -3.65
C LEU A 21 -11.21 1.12 -4.55
N ASN A 22 -12.03 0.49 -5.40
CA ASN A 22 -13.00 1.19 -6.26
C ASN A 22 -14.15 1.85 -5.47
N ILE A 23 -14.44 1.40 -4.24
CA ILE A 23 -15.38 2.10 -3.35
C ILE A 23 -14.76 3.38 -2.80
N ILE A 24 -13.45 3.38 -2.55
CA ILE A 24 -12.72 4.54 -1.98
C ILE A 24 -12.43 5.58 -3.07
N ASP A 25 -11.93 5.14 -4.22
CA ASP A 25 -11.63 5.99 -5.38
C ASP A 25 -12.22 5.33 -6.64
N TYR A 26 -13.27 5.93 -7.18
CA TYR A 26 -14.02 5.39 -8.31
C TYR A 26 -13.10 5.12 -9.50
N ASP A 27 -13.18 3.92 -10.08
CA ASP A 27 -12.41 3.52 -11.26
C ASP A 27 -10.89 3.48 -11.01
N VAL A 28 -10.41 3.48 -9.76
CA VAL A 28 -8.96 3.34 -9.51
C VAL A 28 -8.40 1.99 -9.98
N GLY A 29 -9.27 1.01 -10.20
CA GLY A 29 -8.93 -0.27 -10.79
C GLY A 29 -8.23 -0.18 -12.15
N HIS A 30 -8.42 0.86 -12.97
CA HIS A 30 -7.61 1.00 -14.20
C HIS A 30 -6.18 1.45 -13.92
N LEU A 31 -5.90 2.12 -12.80
CA LEU A 31 -4.54 2.54 -12.43
C LEU A 31 -3.75 1.42 -11.75
N ILE A 32 -4.45 0.45 -11.15
CA ILE A 32 -3.87 -0.65 -10.38
C ILE A 32 -4.03 -2.00 -11.09
N GLY A 33 -4.96 -2.11 -12.03
CA GLY A 33 -5.30 -3.37 -12.71
C GLY A 33 -4.87 -3.45 -14.17
N SER A 34 -4.27 -2.39 -14.74
CA SER A 34 -3.85 -2.36 -16.14
C SER A 34 -2.52 -3.08 -16.36
N THR A 35 -2.51 -4.42 -16.40
CA THR A 35 -1.38 -5.27 -16.86
C THR A 35 0.00 -5.11 -16.20
N ASP A 36 0.27 -4.05 -15.45
CA ASP A 36 1.55 -3.76 -14.82
C ASP A 36 1.34 -2.76 -13.67
N ILE A 37 1.39 -3.27 -12.44
CA ILE A 37 1.32 -2.45 -11.22
C ILE A 37 2.66 -1.78 -10.88
N ASP A 38 3.73 -2.24 -11.53
CA ASP A 38 5.11 -1.85 -11.27
C ASP A 38 5.54 -0.64 -12.11
N GLN A 39 4.54 0.13 -12.57
CA GLN A 39 4.74 1.34 -13.33
C GLN A 39 5.37 2.45 -12.47
N PRO A 40 6.23 3.32 -13.05
CA PRO A 40 6.90 4.38 -12.30
C PRO A 40 5.96 5.31 -11.51
N GLN A 41 4.73 5.49 -11.99
CA GLN A 41 3.69 6.29 -11.33
C GLN A 41 3.20 5.68 -10.00
N ASN A 42 3.43 4.39 -9.78
CA ASN A 42 3.15 3.70 -8.52
C ASN A 42 4.43 3.43 -7.70
N ALA A 43 5.59 3.92 -8.16
CA ALA A 43 6.87 3.69 -7.52
C ALA A 43 7.44 4.99 -6.94
N MET A 44 7.99 4.93 -5.72
CA MET A 44 8.77 6.04 -5.16
C MET A 44 9.93 5.53 -4.31
N SER A 45 11.08 6.22 -4.40
CA SER A 45 12.23 5.92 -3.55
C SER A 45 12.13 6.62 -2.21
N LEU A 46 12.30 5.85 -1.14
CA LEU A 46 12.23 6.32 0.25
C LEU A 46 13.47 5.86 1.02
N THR A 47 13.86 6.62 2.05
CA THR A 47 14.82 6.09 3.02
C THR A 47 14.16 4.93 3.77
N HIS A 48 14.96 3.98 4.27
CA HIS A 48 14.46 2.77 4.94
C HIS A 48 13.38 3.06 5.99
N THR A 49 13.60 4.06 6.86
CA THR A 49 12.64 4.45 7.90
C THR A 49 11.30 4.94 7.32
N PHE A 50 11.34 5.74 6.26
CA PHE A 50 10.12 6.23 5.61
C PHE A 50 9.46 5.16 4.75
N HIS A 51 10.22 4.23 4.17
CA HIS A 51 9.68 3.08 3.45
C HIS A 51 8.81 2.22 4.36
N VAL A 52 9.32 1.85 5.54
CA VAL A 52 8.56 1.09 6.55
C VAL A 52 7.33 1.87 7.00
N ALA A 53 7.49 3.15 7.38
CA ALA A 53 6.38 3.96 7.85
C ALA A 53 5.28 4.18 6.78
N PHE A 54 5.67 4.32 5.52
CA PHE A 54 4.73 4.49 4.42
C PHE A 54 3.98 3.20 4.12
N GLY A 55 4.68 2.05 4.09
CA GLY A 55 4.06 0.74 3.92
C GLY A 55 3.07 0.39 5.03
N ASN A 56 3.36 0.79 6.27
CA ASN A 56 2.48 0.58 7.42
C ASN A 56 1.35 1.61 7.55
N PHE A 57 1.20 2.53 6.59
CA PHE A 57 0.26 3.65 6.67
C PHE A 57 0.43 4.56 7.90
N ASP A 58 1.60 4.52 8.55
CA ASP A 58 1.96 5.42 9.65
C ASP A 58 2.17 6.85 9.15
N VAL A 59 2.58 7.01 7.89
CA VAL A 59 2.78 8.31 7.23
C VAL A 59 2.09 8.35 5.88
N PHE A 60 1.62 9.53 5.48
CA PHE A 60 0.97 9.76 4.19
C PHE A 60 1.41 11.10 3.60
N LEU A 61 1.21 11.26 2.29
CA LEU A 61 1.53 12.47 1.54
C LEU A 61 0.25 13.25 1.25
N GLU A 62 0.21 14.52 1.64
CA GLU A 62 -0.88 15.45 1.34
C GLU A 62 -0.39 16.53 0.36
N ALA A 63 -1.06 16.66 -0.78
CA ALA A 63 -0.67 17.60 -1.82
C ALA A 63 -0.78 19.05 -1.33
N VAL A 64 0.23 19.86 -1.65
CA VAL A 64 0.22 21.30 -1.39
C VAL A 64 -0.50 22.01 -2.53
N ALA A 65 -1.57 22.73 -2.21
CA ALA A 65 -2.36 23.45 -3.20
C ALA A 65 -1.48 24.44 -4.00
N GLY A 66 -1.62 24.40 -5.33
CA GLY A 66 -0.86 25.27 -6.23
C GLY A 66 0.62 24.89 -6.43
N GLN A 67 1.12 23.82 -5.82
CA GLN A 67 2.52 23.39 -5.97
C GLN A 67 2.62 21.96 -6.50
N GLN A 68 3.01 21.83 -7.79
CA GLN A 68 3.19 20.53 -8.43
C GLN A 68 4.24 19.68 -7.71
N HIS A 69 3.94 18.39 -7.55
CA HIS A 69 4.80 17.38 -6.92
C HIS A 69 5.30 17.75 -5.52
N THR A 70 4.60 18.63 -4.82
CA THR A 70 4.97 19.10 -3.49
C THR A 70 3.94 18.63 -2.48
N TYR A 71 4.43 18.02 -1.41
CA TYR A 71 3.60 17.33 -0.43
C TYR A 71 4.03 17.66 1.00
N HIS A 72 3.05 17.72 1.89
CA HIS A 72 3.25 17.59 3.32
C HIS A 72 3.22 16.10 3.68
N ILE A 73 4.33 15.62 4.26
CA ILE A 73 4.39 14.30 4.87
C ILE A 73 3.87 14.44 6.30
N LYS A 74 2.81 13.70 6.62
CA LYS A 74 2.10 13.77 7.90
C LYS A 74 1.87 12.38 8.48
N SER A 75 1.51 12.32 9.75
CA SER A 75 1.08 11.11 10.44
C SER A 75 -0.11 11.44 11.33
N LEU A 76 -1.06 10.51 11.44
CA LEU A 76 -2.17 10.60 12.39
C LEU A 76 -1.78 10.11 13.79
N ASN A 77 -0.71 9.33 13.91
CA ASN A 77 -0.20 8.83 15.18
C ASN A 77 0.77 9.86 15.80
N PRO A 78 0.46 10.47 16.97
CA PRO A 78 1.30 11.49 17.59
C PRO A 78 2.71 11.00 17.94
N VAL A 79 2.86 9.71 18.29
CA VAL A 79 4.16 9.11 18.62
C VAL A 79 5.02 9.03 17.36
N LYS A 80 4.46 8.54 16.25
CA LYS A 80 5.15 8.46 14.95
C LYS A 80 5.48 9.84 14.40
N ALA A 81 4.54 10.78 14.49
CA ALA A 81 4.76 12.17 14.08
C ALA A 81 5.96 12.79 14.79
N ARG A 82 6.07 12.60 16.11
CA ARG A 82 7.21 13.09 16.91
C ARG A 82 8.51 12.38 16.56
N LEU A 83 8.50 11.05 16.44
CA LEU A 83 9.70 10.25 16.13
C LEU A 83 10.29 10.64 14.77
N LEU A 84 9.43 10.89 13.77
CA LEU A 84 9.82 11.24 12.41
C LEU A 84 9.93 12.75 12.16
N ARG A 85 9.72 13.58 13.21
CA ARG A 85 9.75 15.05 13.15
C ARG A 85 8.83 15.65 12.08
N LEU A 86 7.59 15.17 12.05
CA LEU A 86 6.54 15.59 11.11
C LEU A 86 5.74 16.79 11.66
N PRO A 87 5.13 17.63 10.79
CA PRO A 87 5.09 17.50 9.33
C PRO A 87 6.39 17.95 8.64
N LEU A 88 6.68 17.36 7.48
CA LEU A 88 7.76 17.77 6.59
C LEU A 88 7.21 18.14 5.22
N THR A 89 7.70 19.23 4.63
CA THR A 89 7.41 19.56 3.23
C THR A 89 8.49 18.98 2.34
N ARG A 90 8.10 18.25 1.30
CA ARG A 90 9.01 17.68 0.29
C ARG A 90 8.45 17.89 -1.10
N LYS A 91 9.34 18.29 -2.01
CA LYS A 91 9.09 18.24 -3.44
C LYS A 91 9.69 16.95 -3.98
N LEU A 92 8.87 16.08 -4.55
CA LEU A 92 9.35 14.86 -5.19
C LEU A 92 10.14 15.25 -6.44
N LEU A 93 11.38 14.79 -6.51
CA LEU A 93 12.30 15.15 -7.58
C LEU A 93 11.86 14.45 -8.88
N LEU A 94 11.65 15.24 -9.92
CA LEU A 94 11.45 14.72 -11.27
C LEU A 94 12.82 14.40 -11.88
N SER A 95 12.88 13.33 -12.69
CA SER A 95 14.03 13.06 -13.54
C SER A 95 14.33 14.31 -14.40
N LYS A 96 15.61 14.73 -14.49
CA LYS A 96 15.99 15.94 -15.26
C LYS A 96 15.58 15.86 -16.73
N SER A 97 15.52 14.64 -17.27
CA SER A 97 15.09 14.33 -18.63
C SER A 97 13.58 14.14 -18.78
N GLN A 98 12.81 14.15 -17.68
CA GLN A 98 11.38 13.79 -17.64
C GLN A 98 11.05 12.42 -18.27
N LEU A 99 12.05 11.55 -18.42
CA LEU A 99 11.88 10.24 -19.07
C LEU A 99 11.11 9.26 -18.18
N ILE A 100 11.17 9.48 -16.86
CA ILE A 100 10.47 8.68 -15.86
C ILE A 100 9.35 9.53 -15.28
N GLU A 101 8.12 9.03 -15.41
CA GLU A 101 6.93 9.67 -14.88
C GLU A 101 6.96 9.69 -13.34
N PRO A 102 6.53 10.79 -12.70
CA PRO A 102 6.50 10.89 -11.25
C PRO A 102 5.43 10.00 -10.62
N PRO A 103 5.53 9.74 -9.31
CA PRO A 103 4.45 9.13 -8.54
C PRO A 103 3.13 9.87 -8.76
N SER A 104 2.08 9.11 -9.07
CA SER A 104 0.74 9.62 -9.33
C SER A 104 0.18 10.32 -8.09
N PRO A 105 -0.19 11.61 -8.17
CA PRO A 105 -0.85 12.31 -7.07
C PRO A 105 -2.14 11.61 -6.62
N ARG A 106 -2.83 10.93 -7.54
CA ARG A 106 -4.06 10.17 -7.25
C ARG A 106 -3.78 8.92 -6.43
N LEU A 107 -2.73 8.16 -6.75
CA LEU A 107 -2.33 6.98 -5.96
C LEU A 107 -1.85 7.39 -4.56
N LEU A 108 -1.12 8.51 -4.45
CA LEU A 108 -0.74 9.07 -3.14
C LEU A 108 -1.97 9.52 -2.32
N ALA A 109 -2.97 10.11 -2.97
CA ALA A 109 -4.22 10.48 -2.32
C ALA A 109 -5.04 9.27 -1.86
N LEU A 110 -5.05 8.18 -2.66
CA LEU A 110 -5.65 6.91 -2.27
C LEU A 110 -4.95 6.30 -1.05
N HIS A 111 -3.61 6.25 -1.05
CA HIS A 111 -2.83 5.81 0.11
C HIS A 111 -3.18 6.61 1.37
N ARG A 112 -3.26 7.95 1.26
CA ARG A 112 -3.70 8.82 2.34
C ARG A 112 -5.11 8.46 2.81
N ALA A 113 -6.07 8.24 1.91
CA ALA A 113 -7.42 7.88 2.29
C ALA A 113 -7.45 6.56 3.09
N ILE A 114 -6.67 5.56 2.67
CA ILE A 114 -6.54 4.28 3.38
C ILE A 114 -5.90 4.49 4.76
N ALA A 115 -4.83 5.28 4.87
CA ALA A 115 -4.21 5.60 6.15
C ALA A 115 -5.20 6.23 7.15
N HIS A 116 -6.03 7.15 6.66
CA HIS A 116 -7.11 7.74 7.46
C HIS A 116 -8.16 6.71 7.89
N ILE A 117 -8.62 5.85 6.97
CA ILE A 117 -9.59 4.81 7.28
C ILE A 117 -9.03 3.85 8.34
N LEU A 118 -7.81 3.34 8.15
CA LEU A 118 -7.16 2.40 9.07
C LEU A 118 -7.00 3.01 10.48
N HIS A 119 -6.60 4.27 10.56
CA HIS A 119 -6.42 4.96 11.83
C HIS A 119 -7.77 5.25 12.52
N LEU A 120 -8.73 5.85 11.81
CA LEU A 120 -10.00 6.28 12.40
C LEU A 120 -10.93 5.11 12.76
N SER A 121 -10.82 3.99 12.04
CA SER A 121 -11.58 2.77 12.36
C SER A 121 -10.93 1.90 13.43
N GLY A 122 -9.66 2.16 13.78
CA GLY A 122 -8.85 1.25 14.61
C GLY A 122 -8.46 -0.06 13.90
N ALA A 123 -8.83 -0.24 12.63
CA ALA A 123 -8.55 -1.47 11.89
C ALA A 123 -7.04 -1.69 11.68
N GLY A 124 -6.23 -0.61 11.61
CA GLY A 124 -4.78 -0.72 11.50
C GLY A 124 -4.17 -1.52 12.66
N GLU A 125 -4.51 -1.15 13.90
CA GLU A 125 -3.99 -1.82 15.10
C GLU A 125 -4.47 -3.28 15.19
N TYR A 126 -5.70 -3.55 14.76
CA TYR A 126 -6.25 -4.90 14.72
C TYR A 126 -5.53 -5.79 13.70
N ILE A 127 -5.27 -5.29 12.50
CA ILE A 127 -4.52 -6.01 11.46
C ILE A 127 -3.08 -6.25 11.91
N ASP A 128 -2.41 -5.23 12.46
CA ASP A 128 -1.03 -5.36 12.98
C ASP A 128 -0.94 -6.40 14.09
N LYS A 129 -1.94 -6.48 14.97
CA LYS A 129 -2.00 -7.53 15.99
C LYS A 129 -2.11 -8.91 15.36
N ILE A 130 -3.02 -9.09 14.41
CA ILE A 130 -3.18 -10.37 13.70
C ILE A 130 -1.87 -10.78 13.04
N LEU A 131 -1.20 -9.87 12.32
CA LEU A 131 0.06 -10.15 11.64
C LEU A 131 1.17 -10.56 12.64
N ARG A 132 1.27 -9.85 13.76
CA ARG A 132 2.23 -10.16 14.83
C ARG A 132 1.94 -11.50 15.51
N ASP A 133 0.69 -11.77 15.85
CA ASP A 133 0.27 -13.03 16.47
C ASP A 133 0.63 -14.21 15.56
N PHE A 134 0.61 -14.03 14.23
CA PHE A 134 1.07 -15.03 13.27
C PHE A 134 2.59 -15.18 13.18
N GLU A 135 3.35 -14.08 13.25
CA GLU A 135 4.82 -14.13 13.31
C GLU A 135 5.31 -14.81 14.59
N GLU A 136 4.64 -14.55 15.72
CA GLU A 136 4.97 -15.13 17.03
C GLU A 136 4.48 -16.58 17.20
N ALA A 137 3.37 -16.96 16.54
CA ALA A 137 2.90 -18.35 16.49
C ALA A 137 3.74 -19.26 15.57
N GLY A 138 4.72 -18.71 14.87
CA GLY A 138 5.69 -19.47 14.08
C GLY A 138 6.63 -20.27 14.98
N VAL A 139 6.46 -21.60 14.96
CA VAL A 139 7.26 -22.66 15.61
C VAL A 139 6.76 -23.06 17.00
N GLN A 140 5.71 -23.88 17.01
CA GLN A 140 5.52 -24.86 18.09
C GLN A 140 6.39 -26.10 17.79
N GLU A 141 7.16 -26.55 18.78
CA GLU A 141 8.11 -27.69 18.68
C GLU A 141 7.43 -29.03 18.32
N ASP A 142 6.11 -29.13 18.41
CA ASP A 142 5.34 -30.36 18.17
C ASP A 142 4.94 -30.57 16.68
N GLY A 143 5.32 -29.65 15.79
CA GLY A 143 5.03 -29.75 14.36
C GLY A 143 3.58 -29.43 13.98
N THR A 144 2.74 -28.94 14.90
CA THR A 144 1.34 -28.59 14.63
C THR A 144 1.13 -27.15 14.19
N THR A 145 2.22 -26.46 13.81
CA THR A 145 2.13 -25.12 13.23
C THR A 145 1.07 -25.12 12.13
N GLU A 146 0.06 -24.24 12.23
CA GLU A 146 -1.06 -24.08 11.29
C GLU A 146 -0.57 -23.48 9.95
N LEU A 147 0.39 -24.18 9.33
CA LEU A 147 0.94 -23.93 8.00
C LEU A 147 -0.19 -23.92 6.96
N SER A 148 -1.30 -24.61 7.21
CA SER A 148 -2.56 -24.57 6.47
C SER A 148 -3.07 -23.14 6.26
N ARG A 149 -3.06 -22.28 7.29
CA ARG A 149 -3.50 -20.88 7.18
C ARG A 149 -2.45 -20.00 6.50
N LEU A 150 -1.17 -20.28 6.73
CA LEU A 150 -0.06 -19.56 6.11
C LEU A 150 0.01 -19.84 4.60
N VAL A 151 -0.16 -21.10 4.20
CA VAL A 151 -0.21 -21.53 2.79
C VAL A 151 -1.46 -20.98 2.12
N ASN A 152 -2.62 -20.97 2.77
CA ASN A 152 -3.82 -20.34 2.19
C ASN A 152 -3.63 -18.83 2.02
N TRP A 153 -3.09 -18.11 3.00
CA TRP A 153 -2.84 -16.66 2.88
C TRP A 153 -1.76 -16.34 1.83
N LYS A 154 -0.65 -17.08 1.83
CA LYS A 154 0.50 -16.87 0.91
C LYS A 154 0.18 -17.32 -0.53
N ALA A 155 -0.58 -18.39 -0.70
CA ALA A 155 -1.09 -18.84 -2.01
C ALA A 155 -2.18 -17.90 -2.56
N THR A 156 -2.88 -17.15 -1.71
CA THR A 156 -3.88 -16.17 -2.17
C THR A 156 -3.32 -14.82 -2.62
N GLY A 157 -2.05 -14.49 -2.30
CA GLY A 157 -1.60 -13.10 -2.37
C GLY A 157 -0.23 -12.77 -2.95
N TRP A 158 0.83 -13.59 -2.81
CA TRP A 158 2.18 -13.01 -2.96
C TRP A 158 3.32 -13.86 -3.57
N LEU A 159 3.08 -15.06 -4.09
CA LEU A 159 4.09 -15.80 -4.85
C LEU A 159 3.52 -16.25 -6.20
N ASP A 160 3.45 -15.34 -7.17
CA ASP A 160 3.60 -15.72 -8.58
C ASP A 160 4.58 -14.75 -9.23
N GLY A 161 5.85 -15.00 -8.91
CA GLY A 161 7.01 -14.30 -9.41
C GLY A 161 8.15 -15.30 -9.46
N SER A 162 7.91 -16.44 -10.12
CA SER A 162 8.95 -17.40 -10.41
C SER A 162 9.62 -16.99 -11.71
N VAL A 163 10.88 -16.59 -11.57
CA VAL A 163 11.84 -16.42 -12.66
C VAL A 163 12.10 -17.81 -13.27
N GLU A 164 11.80 -17.98 -14.56
CA GLU A 164 12.42 -19.06 -15.34
C GLU A 164 13.82 -18.63 -15.75
N VAL A 165 14.79 -19.50 -15.47
CA VAL A 165 16.21 -19.40 -15.85
C VAL A 165 16.40 -19.94 -17.26
#